data_AF-A0A180F989-F1
#
_entry.id   AF-A0A180F989-F1
#
_cell.length_a   1.000
_cell.length_b   1.000
_cell.length_c   1.000
_cell.angle_alpha   90.00
_cell.angle_beta   90.00
_cell.angle_gamma   90.00
#
_symmetry.space_group_name_H-M   'P 1'
#
loop_
_entity.id
_entity.type
_entity.pdbx_description
1 polymer ?
#
loop_
_entity_poly.entity_id
_entity_poly.type
_entity_poly.pdbx_seq_one_letter_code
_entity_poly.pdbx_strand_id
1 'polypeptide(L)' 'MSYFTILVDDNNRKLVCRLYFNTPSKKISFFDNDKKETKCRLNSLDDIYNYSQELTGGIAKYAEGNNQ' A
#
# COMPACT_ATOMS: atom_id res chain seq x y z
N MET A 1 -13.68 -8.96 -7.29
CA MET A 1 -13.42 -7.92 -6.28
C MET A 1 -12.39 -6.95 -6.85
N SER A 2 -12.81 -5.74 -7.21
CA SER A 2 -11.91 -4.73 -7.79
C SER A 2 -11.08 -4.06 -6.69
N TYR A 3 -9.82 -3.78 -7.00
CA TYR A 3 -8.91 -2.96 -6.21
C TYR A 3 -8.17 -2.04 -7.16
N PHE A 4 -7.53 -1.01 -6.61
CA PHE A 4 -6.53 -0.23 -7.33
C PHE A 4 -5.24 -0.19 -6.53
N THR A 5 -4.14 -0.04 -7.25
CA THR A 5 -2.78 -0.12 -6.71
C THR A 5 -2.17 1.26 -6.69
N ILE A 6 -1.52 1.61 -5.59
CA ILE A 6 -0.67 2.81 -5.50
C ILE A 6 0.76 2.39 -5.83
N LEU A 7 1.33 3.03 -6.85
CA LEU A 7 2.67 2.76 -7.36
C LEU A 7 3.54 4.01 -7.18
N VAL A 8 4.83 3.80 -6.96
CA VAL A 8 5.82 4.88 -7.04
C VAL A 8 6.27 5.03 -8.50
N ASP A 9 6.27 6.25 -9.02
CA ASP A 9 6.72 6.61 -10.37
C ASP A 9 6.12 5.75 -11.50
N ASP A 10 4.85 5.37 -11.38
CA ASP A 10 4.15 4.48 -12.34
C ASP A 10 4.87 3.14 -12.60
N ASN A 11 5.67 2.68 -11.64
CA ASN A 11 6.43 1.44 -11.78
C ASN A 11 5.72 0.27 -11.10
N ASN A 12 5.26 -0.70 -11.88
CA ASN A 12 4.60 -1.92 -11.40
C ASN A 12 5.47 -2.80 -10.47
N ARG A 13 6.79 -2.57 -10.42
CA ARG A 13 7.70 -3.21 -9.45
C ARG A 13 7.85 -2.42 -8.15
N LYS A 14 7.40 -1.17 -8.11
CA LYS A 14 7.44 -0.28 -6.94
C LYS A 14 6.04 -0.08 -6.34
N LEU A 15 5.48 -1.17 -5.82
CA LEU A 15 4.13 -1.17 -5.26
C LEU A 15 4.15 -0.69 -3.80
N VAL A 16 3.34 0.33 -3.48
CA VAL A 16 3.21 0.87 -2.12
C VAL A 16 2.11 0.15 -1.34
N CYS A 17 0.89 0.15 -1.89
CA CYS A 17 -0.26 -0.50 -1.26
C CYS A 17 -1.36 -0.80 -2.30
N ARG A 18 -2.36 -1.57 -1.90
CA ARG A 18 -3.62 -1.71 -2.65
C ARG A 18 -4.81 -1.24 -1.83
N LEU A 19 -5.77 -0.66 -2.52
CA LEU A 19 -6.98 -0.10 -1.93
C LEU A 19 -8.20 -0.88 -2.44
N TYR A 20 -8.91 -1.47 -1.49
CA TYR A 20 -10.13 -2.25 -1.70
C TYR A 20 -11.31 -1.43 -1.19
N PHE A 21 -11.71 -0.40 -1.94
CA PHE A 21 -12.80 0.50 -1.53
C PHE A 21 -14.17 0.08 -2.06
N ASN A 22 -14.19 -0.74 -3.11
CA ASN A 22 -15.39 -1.22 -3.80
C ASN A 22 -15.95 -2.50 -3.17
N THR A 23 -15.71 -2.70 -1.87
CA THR A 23 -16.15 -3.86 -1.10
C THR A 23 -16.95 -3.39 0.11
N PRO A 24 -17.94 -4.17 0.59
CA PRO A 24 -18.69 -3.84 1.81
C PRO A 24 -17.79 -3.59 3.03
N SER A 25 -16.67 -4.31 3.10
CA SER A 25 -15.59 -4.05 4.06
C SER A 25 -14.42 -3.42 3.31
N LYS A 26 -14.23 -2.11 3.51
CA LYS A 26 -13.08 -1.38 2.94
C LYS A 26 -11.79 -1.88 3.56
N LYS A 27 -10.75 -2.02 2.75
CA LYS A 27 -9.44 -2.52 3.20
C LYS A 27 -8.31 -1.80 2.47
N ILE A 28 -7.17 -1.71 3.14
CA ILE A 28 -5.87 -1.37 2.56
C ILE A 28 -4.98 -2.61 2.69
N SER A 29 -4.11 -2.86 1.73
CA SER A 29 -3.10 -3.91 1.84
C SER A 29 -1.70 -3.41 1.58
N PHE A 30 -0.75 -3.96 2.33
CA PHE A 30 0.68 -3.67 2.26
C PHE A 30 1.46 -4.94 1.95
N PHE A 31 2.69 -4.75 1.46
CA PHE A 31 3.57 -5.84 1.03
C PHE A 31 4.88 -5.77 1.81
N ASP A 32 5.27 -6.90 2.38
CA ASP A 32 6.58 -7.06 2.99
C ASP A 32 7.65 -7.41 1.96
N ASN A 33 8.87 -7.65 2.44
CA ASN A 33 10.02 -7.97 1.59
C ASN A 33 9.88 -9.35 0.91
N ASP A 34 9.08 -10.24 1.48
CA ASP A 34 8.76 -11.56 0.92
C ASP A 34 7.53 -11.51 -0.01
N LYS A 35 7.07 -10.31 -0.36
CA LYS A 35 5.86 -10.04 -1.16
C LYS A 35 4.57 -10.59 -0.54
N LYS A 36 4.58 -10.85 0.77
CA LYS A 36 3.38 -11.27 1.48
C LYS A 36 2.45 -10.09 1.67
N GLU A 37 1.19 -10.30 1.30
CA GLU A 37 0.15 -9.28 1.40
C GLU A 37 -0.48 -9.30 2.80
N THR A 38 -0.42 -8.16 3.50
CA THR A 38 -1.13 -7.94 4.78
C THR A 38 -2.32 -7.04 4.54
N LYS A 39 -3.53 -7.49 4.90
CA LYS A 39 -4.78 -6.74 4.70
C LYS A 39 -5.27 -6.16 6.02
N CYS A 40 -5.46 -4.85 6.02
CA CYS A 40 -5.99 -4.10 7.15
C CYS A 40 -7.40 -3.62 6.81
N ARG A 41 -8.34 -3.82 7.74
CA ARG A 41 -9.72 -3.34 7.58
C ARG A 41 -9.77 -1.85 7.89
N LEU A 42 -10.57 -1.14 7.10
CA LEU A 42 -10.90 0.26 7.29
C LEU A 42 -12.38 0.34 7.69
N ASN A 43 -12.68 0.98 8.82
CA ASN A 43 -14.02 1.32 9.26
C ASN A 43 -14.48 2.63 8.60
N SER A 44 -13.55 3.57 8.40
CA SER A 44 -13.74 4.82 7.67
C SER A 44 -12.61 5.03 6.65
N LEU A 45 -12.73 6.00 5.74
CA LEU A 45 -11.60 6.36 4.87
C LEU A 45 -10.48 7.07 5.66
N ASP A 46 -10.82 7.75 6.76
CA ASP A 46 -9.85 8.44 7.60
C ASP A 46 -8.91 7.46 8.32
N ASP A 47 -9.32 6.21 8.48
CA ASP A 47 -8.48 5.14 9.04
C ASP A 47 -7.19 4.92 8.23
N ILE A 48 -7.12 5.40 6.98
CA ILE A 48 -5.89 5.38 6.16
C ILE A 48 -4.75 6.15 6.85
N TYR A 49 -5.05 7.22 7.58
CA TYR A 49 -4.03 8.01 8.28
C TYR A 49 -3.34 7.21 9.41
N ASN A 50 -4.01 6.19 9.95
CA ASN A 50 -3.40 5.28 10.93
C ASN A 50 -2.28 4.43 10.31
N TYR A 51 -2.21 4.31 8.98
CA TYR A 51 -1.19 3.56 8.25
C TYR A 51 -0.16 4.45 7.56
N SER A 52 0.01 5.68 8.05
CA SER A 52 0.95 6.65 7.49
C SER A 52 2.39 6.14 7.51
N GLN A 53 2.79 5.39 8.54
CA GLN A 53 4.13 4.80 8.64
C GLN A 53 4.35 3.71 7.59
N GLU A 54 3.37 2.85 7.33
CA GLU A 54 3.46 1.80 6.33
C GLU A 54 3.46 2.38 4.91
N LEU A 55 2.68 3.43 4.67
CA LEU A 55 2.66 4.15 3.39
C LEU A 55 4.01 4.83 3.12
N THR A 56 4.51 5.62 4.06
CA THR A 56 5.78 6.33 3.92
C THR A 56 6.98 5.38 3.92
N GLY A 57 6.96 4.35 4.76
CA GLY A 57 7.97 3.28 4.78
C GLY A 57 7.99 2.48 3.47
N GLY A 58 6.81 2.19 2.90
CA GLY A 58 6.69 1.54 1.59
C GLY A 58 7.32 2.37 0.46
N ILE A 59 7.18 3.69 0.50
CA ILE A 59 7.84 4.62 -0.44
C ILE A 59 9.35 4.68 -0.18
N ALA A 60 9.77 4.78 1.09
CA ALA A 60 11.17 4.92 1.48
C ALA A 60 12.05 3.77 0.98
N LYS A 61 11.50 2.53 0.95
CA LYS A 61 12.17 1.36 0.34
C LYS A 61 12.64 1.60 -1.10
N TYR A 62 11.97 2.49 -1.83
CA TYR A 62 12.30 2.82 -3.21
C TYR A 62 13.14 4.09 -3.35
N ALA A 63 13.18 4.96 -2.32
CA ALA A 63 13.97 6.18 -2.30
C ALA A 63 15.46 5.87 -2.04
N GLU A 64 15.76 4.87 -1.22
CA GLU A 64 17.14 4.43 -0.94
C GLU A 64 17.75 3.61 -2.11
N GLY A 65 16.98 3.36 -3.18
CA GLY A 65 17.39 2.64 -4.38
C GLY A 65 18.06 3.47 -5.48
N ASN A 66 18.45 4.73 -5.23
CA ASN A 66 19.26 5.53 -6.18
C ASN A 66 20.77 5.22 -6.10
N ASN A 67 21.17 4.09 -5.49
CA ASN A 67 22.55 3.60 -5.47
C ASN A 67 22.63 2.11 -5.80
N GLN A 68 22.23 1.72 -7.02
CA GLN A 68 22.74 0.50 -7.65
C GLN A 68 22.76 0.61 -9.17
#